data_AF-K9PYF7-F1
#
_entry.id   AF-K9PYF7-F1
#
_cell.length_a   1.000
_cell.length_b   1.000
_cell.length_c   1.000
_cell.angle_alpha   90.00
_cell.angle_beta   90.00
_cell.angle_gamma   90.00
#
_symmetry.space_group_name_H-M   'P 1'
#
loop_
_entity.id
_entity.type
_entity.pdbx_description
1 polymer ?
#
loop_
_entity_poly.entity_id
_entity_poly.type
_entity_poly.pdbx_seq_one_letter_code
_entity_poly.pdbx_strand_id
1 'polypeptide(L)'
;MAIPPKFLIQTAQFVWKTMWQTMMSQLAPSDRQGNFQRVESEFRGTIGSETFPAAKNRYRLYVGLTCPWAHRTMVTRVLKGLEDCVEMSVAIADVSVGGWRLENDPTGCGSMKELYQLGQSGYSGRCSVPALWDCETQSIVNNESSEIIVMLNEQFNEWAKYSDRDLYPESLREEGDRLNDLIYRTVNNGVYRCGFATSQVAYDQAVTELFETLDFLDKRLGDRRYLLGKTLTLCDVRLFTTLIRFDLVYHGLFKCDRHRIRDYANLWGYLRDIYQQPGIKATCPLDTIKQEYYSSLFPLNPSGIIPLGIDSADLMQPHQRQDLATTL
;
A
#
# COMPACT_ATOMS: atom_id res chain seq x y z
N MET A 1 -9.48 38.36 -18.14
CA MET A 1 -8.13 37.79 -17.92
C MET A 1 -7.27 38.08 -19.15
N ALA A 2 -6.10 38.68 -18.99
CA ALA A 2 -5.13 38.79 -20.08
C ALA A 2 -4.40 37.45 -20.22
N ILE A 3 -4.36 36.90 -21.44
CA ILE A 3 -3.65 35.65 -21.73
C ILE A 3 -2.19 35.99 -22.07
N PRO A 4 -1.18 35.29 -21.51
CA PRO A 4 0.22 35.56 -21.83
C PRO A 4 0.55 35.40 -23.32
N PRO A 5 1.63 36.02 -23.83
CA PRO A 5 2.03 35.88 -25.22
C PRO A 5 2.29 34.42 -25.62
N LYS A 6 1.89 34.04 -26.85
CA LYS A 6 2.02 32.67 -27.38
C LYS A 6 3.44 32.08 -27.23
N PHE A 7 4.46 32.88 -27.53
CA PHE A 7 5.86 32.44 -27.45
C PHE A 7 6.28 32.08 -26.02
N LEU A 8 5.84 32.87 -25.04
CA LEU A 8 6.10 32.60 -23.63
C LEU A 8 5.44 31.29 -23.19
N ILE A 9 4.18 31.06 -23.60
CA ILE A 9 3.44 29.83 -23.32
C ILE A 9 4.16 28.61 -23.90
N GLN A 10 4.54 28.67 -25.18
CA GLN A 10 5.21 27.54 -25.85
C GLN A 10 6.57 27.22 -25.22
N THR A 11 7.35 28.25 -24.88
CA THR A 11 8.65 28.08 -24.22
C THR A 11 8.49 27.48 -22.83
N ALA A 12 7.56 28.01 -22.03
CA ALA A 12 7.28 27.50 -20.70
C ALA A 12 6.77 26.04 -20.73
N GLN A 13 5.88 25.71 -21.67
CA GLN A 13 5.39 24.34 -21.86
C GLN A 13 6.52 23.37 -22.21
N PHE A 14 7.43 23.77 -23.11
CA PHE A 14 8.58 22.96 -23.47
C PHE A 14 9.48 22.68 -22.26
N VAL A 15 9.92 23.75 -21.57
CA VAL A 15 10.79 23.63 -20.38
C VAL A 15 10.12 22.77 -19.30
N TRP A 16 8.85 23.04 -19.01
CA TRP A 16 8.09 22.30 -18.02
C TRP A 16 7.99 20.81 -18.35
N LYS A 17 7.64 20.48 -19.61
CA LYS A 17 7.51 19.10 -20.05
C LYS A 17 8.84 18.35 -19.98
N THR A 18 9.94 18.98 -20.38
CA THR A 18 11.27 18.39 -20.30
C THR A 18 11.69 18.14 -18.85
N MET A 19 11.48 19.10 -17.94
CA MET A 19 11.77 18.92 -16.51
C MET A 19 10.92 17.79 -15.93
N TRP A 20 9.61 17.79 -16.20
CA TRP A 20 8.69 16.77 -15.74
C TRP A 20 9.11 15.36 -16.20
N GLN A 21 9.48 15.19 -17.48
CA GLN A 21 9.93 13.90 -18.02
C GLN A 21 11.21 13.39 -17.32
N THR A 22 12.19 14.26 -17.11
CA THR A 22 13.43 13.91 -16.40
C THR A 22 13.13 13.44 -14.98
N MET A 23 12.31 14.18 -14.26
CA MET A 23 11.97 13.85 -12.87
C MET A 23 11.13 12.57 -12.76
N MET A 24 10.16 12.38 -13.65
CA MET A 24 9.38 11.15 -13.70
C MET A 24 10.25 9.93 -13.95
N SER A 25 11.29 10.03 -14.79
CA SER A 25 12.20 8.91 -15.04
C SER A 25 12.96 8.43 -13.80
N GLN A 26 13.17 9.30 -12.82
CA GLN A 26 13.80 8.97 -11.54
C GLN A 26 12.79 8.51 -10.49
N LEU A 27 11.62 9.14 -10.43
CA LEU A 27 10.57 8.80 -9.47
C LEU A 27 9.90 7.45 -9.79
N ALA A 28 9.64 7.22 -11.08
CA ALA A 28 8.84 6.12 -11.58
C ALA A 28 9.41 5.62 -12.92
N PRO A 29 10.37 4.67 -12.89
CA PRO A 29 10.94 4.10 -14.10
C PRO A 29 9.84 3.60 -15.04
N SER A 30 9.96 3.87 -16.34
CA SER A 30 8.99 3.43 -17.33
C SER A 30 9.66 2.76 -18.53
N ASP A 31 8.93 1.89 -19.21
CA ASP A 31 9.37 1.37 -20.51
C ASP A 31 9.28 2.43 -21.62
N ARG A 32 9.65 2.05 -22.85
CA ARG A 32 9.60 2.95 -24.02
C ARG A 32 8.19 3.39 -24.41
N GLN A 33 7.16 2.68 -23.95
CA GLN A 33 5.76 2.98 -24.22
C GLN A 33 5.16 3.87 -23.11
N GLY A 34 5.91 4.12 -22.03
CA GLY A 34 5.51 4.95 -20.90
C GLY A 34 4.81 4.17 -19.79
N ASN A 35 4.87 2.83 -19.81
CA ASN A 35 4.33 2.00 -18.74
C ASN A 35 5.28 2.00 -17.54
N PHE A 36 4.76 2.34 -16.37
CA PHE A 36 5.50 2.26 -15.11
C PHE A 36 5.97 0.83 -14.80
N GLN A 37 7.24 0.69 -14.42
CA GLN A 37 7.89 -0.57 -14.02
C GLN A 37 8.29 -0.50 -12.55
N ARG A 38 7.73 -1.40 -11.73
CA ARG A 38 8.05 -1.48 -10.30
C ARG A 38 9.33 -2.28 -10.11
N VAL A 39 10.27 -1.72 -9.35
CA VAL A 39 11.47 -2.44 -8.89
C VAL A 39 11.07 -3.47 -7.83
N GLU A 40 11.56 -4.70 -7.99
CA GLU A 40 11.28 -5.82 -7.09
C GLU A 40 12.04 -5.72 -5.76
N SER A 41 11.51 -6.38 -4.72
CA SER A 41 12.09 -6.47 -3.39
C SER A 41 13.22 -7.51 -3.36
N GLU A 42 14.35 -7.17 -2.74
CA GLU A 42 15.58 -7.99 -2.78
C GLU A 42 15.76 -8.90 -1.56
N PHE A 43 15.24 -8.53 -0.38
CA PHE A 43 15.36 -9.34 0.84
C PHE A 43 14.16 -10.28 0.96
N ARG A 44 14.43 -11.59 0.94
CA ARG A 44 13.42 -12.67 0.84
C ARG A 44 13.59 -13.76 1.89
N GLY A 45 14.21 -13.44 3.03
CA GLY A 45 14.29 -14.34 4.18
C GLY A 45 12.92 -14.66 4.76
N THR A 46 12.81 -15.78 5.48
CA THR A 46 11.54 -16.30 5.99
C THR A 46 11.64 -16.64 7.47
N ILE A 47 10.67 -16.18 8.26
CA ILE A 47 10.50 -16.57 9.67
C ILE A 47 10.04 -18.02 9.75
N GLY A 48 10.57 -18.78 10.72
CA GLY A 48 10.42 -20.22 10.83
C GLY A 48 11.57 -21.00 10.19
N SER A 49 12.56 -20.31 9.61
CA SER A 49 13.80 -20.93 9.14
C SER A 49 14.80 -21.13 10.29
N GLU A 50 15.86 -21.90 10.07
CA GLU A 50 16.96 -22.06 11.04
C GLU A 50 17.63 -20.71 11.38
N THR A 51 17.76 -19.83 10.38
CA THR A 51 18.38 -18.50 10.55
C THR A 51 17.44 -17.53 11.27
N PHE A 52 16.14 -17.59 10.97
CA PHE A 52 15.13 -16.70 11.52
C PHE A 52 14.00 -17.51 12.19
N PRO A 53 14.24 -18.12 13.36
CA PRO A 53 13.22 -18.90 14.05
C PRO A 53 12.11 -18.00 14.60
N ALA A 54 10.86 -18.44 14.50
CA ALA A 54 9.75 -17.76 15.13
C ALA A 54 10.02 -17.54 16.63
N ALA A 55 9.94 -16.29 17.08
CA ALA A 55 10.22 -15.92 18.46
C ALA A 55 9.50 -14.61 18.85
N LYS A 56 8.97 -14.58 20.07
CA LYS A 56 8.39 -13.37 20.67
C LYS A 56 9.49 -12.35 20.98
N ASN A 57 9.22 -11.07 20.72
CA ASN A 57 10.12 -9.94 21.03
C ASN A 57 11.47 -9.95 20.31
N ARG A 58 11.62 -10.72 19.23
CA ARG A 58 12.82 -10.75 18.38
C ARG A 58 12.72 -9.85 17.15
N TYR A 59 11.50 -9.66 16.65
CA TYR A 59 11.29 -9.02 15.35
C TYR A 59 10.69 -7.64 15.46
N ARG A 60 11.16 -6.74 14.60
CA ARG A 60 10.66 -5.37 14.47
C ARG A 60 10.23 -5.09 13.05
N LEU A 61 9.08 -4.45 12.90
CA LEU A 61 8.52 -4.06 11.63
C LEU A 61 8.71 -2.56 11.41
N TYR A 62 9.48 -2.19 10.39
CA TYR A 62 9.64 -0.80 9.97
C TYR A 62 8.57 -0.46 8.93
N VAL A 63 7.72 0.53 9.23
CA VAL A 63 6.57 0.89 8.39
C VAL A 63 6.52 2.38 8.10
N GLY A 64 6.14 2.74 6.87
CA GLY A 64 5.66 4.08 6.57
C GLY A 64 4.14 4.08 6.63
N LEU A 65 3.54 4.91 7.50
CA LEU A 65 2.08 4.92 7.75
C LEU A 65 1.27 5.17 6.48
N THR A 66 1.84 5.88 5.52
CA THR A 66 1.18 6.26 4.27
C THR A 66 1.34 5.22 3.16
N CYS A 67 2.34 4.35 3.24
CA CYS A 67 2.63 3.34 2.24
C CYS A 67 1.60 2.19 2.27
N PRO A 68 0.88 1.89 1.17
CA PRO A 68 -0.13 0.82 1.16
C PRO A 68 0.47 -0.57 1.31
N TRP A 69 1.74 -0.77 0.94
CA TRP A 69 2.46 -2.03 1.11
C TRP A 69 2.79 -2.28 2.59
N ALA A 70 3.28 -1.25 3.29
CA ALA A 70 3.53 -1.32 4.73
C ALA A 70 2.22 -1.37 5.53
N HIS A 71 1.16 -0.74 5.03
CA HIS A 71 -0.14 -0.80 5.68
C HIS A 71 -0.71 -2.23 5.73
N ARG A 72 -0.35 -3.12 4.79
CA ARG A 72 -0.77 -4.54 4.83
C ARG A 72 -0.22 -5.25 6.05
N THR A 73 1.04 -4.99 6.39
CA THR A 73 1.72 -5.61 7.54
C THR A 73 1.17 -5.05 8.85
N MET A 74 0.86 -3.75 8.90
CA MET A 74 0.16 -3.14 10.04
C MET A 74 -1.24 -3.74 10.27
N VAL A 75 -2.05 -3.84 9.21
CA VAL A 75 -3.41 -4.42 9.28
C VAL A 75 -3.33 -5.88 9.72
N THR A 76 -2.43 -6.67 9.14
CA THR A 76 -2.26 -8.09 9.51
C THR A 76 -1.81 -8.24 10.96
N ARG A 77 -0.86 -7.42 11.42
CA ARG A 77 -0.40 -7.37 12.82
C ARG A 77 -1.56 -7.13 13.79
N VAL A 78 -2.45 -6.18 13.49
CA VAL A 78 -3.65 -5.90 14.31
C VAL A 78 -4.67 -7.04 14.23
N LEU A 79 -4.94 -7.56 13.03
CA LEU A 79 -5.91 -8.64 12.85
C LEU A 79 -5.51 -9.93 13.59
N LYS A 80 -4.21 -10.21 13.70
CA LYS A 80 -3.66 -11.35 14.46
C LYS A 80 -3.42 -11.02 15.94
N GLY A 81 -3.47 -9.75 16.32
CA GLY A 81 -3.21 -9.31 17.68
C GLY A 81 -1.76 -9.55 18.10
N LEU A 82 -0.82 -9.13 17.24
CA LEU A 82 0.62 -9.35 17.38
C LEU A 82 1.35 -8.14 17.96
N GLU A 83 0.62 -7.19 18.56
CA GLU A 83 1.20 -5.92 18.98
C GLU A 83 2.26 -6.07 20.08
N ASP A 84 2.08 -7.06 20.95
CA ASP A 84 3.00 -7.41 22.04
C ASP A 84 4.04 -8.47 21.63
N CYS A 85 4.07 -8.87 20.36
CA CYS A 85 4.95 -9.92 19.85
C CYS A 85 5.95 -9.41 18.80
N VAL A 86 5.47 -8.57 17.89
CA VAL A 86 6.26 -7.95 16.83
C VAL A 86 6.25 -6.44 17.06
N GLU A 87 7.42 -5.89 17.39
CA GLU A 87 7.57 -4.46 17.60
C GLU A 87 7.41 -3.69 16.29
N MET A 88 7.17 -2.38 16.36
CA MET A 88 6.97 -1.55 15.17
C MET A 88 7.67 -0.20 15.31
N SER A 89 8.48 0.16 14.31
CA SER A 89 9.05 1.50 14.14
C SER A 89 8.37 2.21 12.97
N VAL A 90 8.01 3.48 13.15
CA VAL A 90 7.44 4.30 12.10
C VAL A 90 8.54 5.09 11.40
N ALA A 91 8.64 4.92 10.09
CA ALA A 91 9.52 5.71 9.24
C ALA A 91 8.71 6.84 8.60
N ILE A 92 9.26 8.06 8.62
CA ILE A 92 8.61 9.28 8.16
C ILE A 92 9.17 9.64 6.79
N ALA A 93 8.31 9.93 5.81
CA ALA A 93 8.76 10.36 4.49
C ALA A 93 9.50 11.69 4.61
N ASP A 94 10.74 11.75 4.11
CA ASP A 94 11.59 12.93 4.17
C ASP A 94 12.43 13.06 2.90
N VAL A 95 12.13 14.11 2.14
CA VAL A 95 12.78 14.40 0.86
C VAL A 95 14.24 14.83 1.07
N SER A 96 14.58 15.42 2.22
CA SER A 96 15.93 15.92 2.50
C SER A 96 16.98 14.81 2.67
N VAL A 97 16.56 13.65 3.19
CA VAL A 97 17.40 12.45 3.31
C VAL A 97 17.28 11.52 2.09
N GLY A 98 16.44 11.87 1.11
CA GLY A 98 16.20 11.07 -0.08
C GLY A 98 15.48 9.75 0.21
N GLY A 99 14.53 9.74 1.15
CA GLY A 99 13.78 8.52 1.48
C GLY A 99 12.98 8.61 2.77
N TRP A 100 13.27 7.70 3.71
CA TRP A 100 12.55 7.56 4.96
C TRP A 100 13.46 7.84 6.14
N ARG A 101 13.08 8.82 6.97
CA ARG A 101 13.76 9.16 8.23
C ARG A 101 13.24 8.28 9.36
N LEU A 102 14.14 7.93 10.27
CA LEU A 102 13.84 7.23 11.51
C LEU A 102 14.12 8.15 12.69
N GLU A 103 13.21 8.15 13.67
CA GLU A 103 13.32 8.98 14.87
C GLU A 103 13.40 8.07 16.10
N ASN A 104 14.44 8.26 16.91
CA ASN A 104 14.69 7.47 18.14
C ASN A 104 14.70 5.95 17.91
N ASP A 105 15.25 5.48 16.79
CA ASP A 105 15.27 4.05 16.49
C ASP A 105 16.28 3.30 17.39
N PRO A 106 15.93 2.12 17.93
CA PRO A 106 16.83 1.37 18.83
C PRO A 106 18.16 0.93 18.23
N THR A 107 18.25 0.85 16.89
CA THR A 107 19.51 0.56 16.20
C THR A 107 20.47 1.76 16.20
N GLY A 108 19.98 2.96 16.54
CA GLY A 108 20.71 4.22 16.42
C GLY A 108 20.69 4.82 15.00
N CYS A 109 20.07 4.14 14.02
CA CYS A 109 19.94 4.66 12.66
C CYS A 109 18.97 5.85 12.59
N GLY A 110 19.36 6.89 11.86
CA GLY A 110 18.53 8.07 11.56
C GLY A 110 17.73 7.94 10.26
N SER A 111 17.95 6.89 9.47
CA SER A 111 17.22 6.66 8.21
C SER A 111 17.10 5.19 7.86
N MET A 112 16.11 4.84 7.02
CA MET A 112 16.01 3.49 6.44
C MET A 112 17.25 3.14 5.60
N LYS A 113 17.92 4.12 5.00
CA LYS A 113 19.17 3.88 4.25
C LYS A 113 20.26 3.35 5.17
N GLU A 114 20.46 3.98 6.32
CA GLU A 114 21.41 3.53 7.34
C GLU A 114 21.03 2.15 7.88
N LEU A 115 19.73 1.88 8.12
CA LEU A 115 19.25 0.58 8.58
C LEU A 115 19.58 -0.55 7.58
N TYR A 116 19.34 -0.32 6.29
CA TYR A 116 19.68 -1.28 5.24
C TYR A 116 21.18 -1.50 5.12
N GLN A 117 21.99 -0.45 5.27
CA GLN A 117 23.45 -0.55 5.29
C GLN A 117 23.98 -1.27 6.53
N LEU A 118 23.33 -1.11 7.68
CA LEU A 118 23.62 -1.84 8.90
C LEU A 118 23.34 -3.34 8.72
N GLY A 119 22.18 -3.68 8.16
CA GLY A 119 21.80 -5.07 7.91
C GLY A 119 22.60 -5.76 6.79
N GLN A 120 23.08 -5.00 5.81
CA GLN A 120 23.96 -5.50 4.76
C GLN A 120 24.93 -4.39 4.28
N SER A 121 26.20 -4.53 4.67
CA SER A 121 27.24 -3.58 4.25
C SER A 121 27.34 -3.48 2.73
N GLY A 122 27.43 -2.24 2.22
CA GLY A 122 27.51 -1.96 0.79
C GLY A 122 26.18 -2.04 0.04
N TYR A 123 25.05 -2.24 0.72
CA TYR A 123 23.74 -2.22 0.08
C TYR A 123 23.47 -0.90 -0.64
N SER A 124 23.12 -0.99 -1.93
CA SER A 124 22.88 0.15 -2.82
C SER A 124 21.51 0.10 -3.51
N GLY A 125 20.70 -0.92 -3.20
CA GLY A 125 19.35 -1.07 -3.71
C GLY A 125 18.34 -0.14 -3.02
N ARG A 126 17.05 -0.39 -3.26
CA ARG A 126 15.97 0.46 -2.74
C ARG A 126 15.69 0.15 -1.26
N CYS A 127 15.92 1.13 -0.40
CA CYS A 127 15.58 1.06 1.03
C CYS A 127 14.07 1.35 1.25
N SER A 128 13.22 0.35 1.03
CA SER A 128 11.76 0.45 1.06
C SER A 128 11.16 0.18 2.45
N VAL A 129 9.88 0.53 2.59
CA VAL A 129 9.00 0.02 3.65
C VAL A 129 7.87 -0.80 3.02
N PRO A 130 7.41 -1.90 3.65
CA PRO A 130 7.83 -2.39 4.96
C PRO A 130 9.21 -3.08 4.91
N ALA A 131 9.89 -3.11 6.05
CA ALA A 131 11.04 -3.99 6.28
C ALA A 131 10.84 -4.75 7.59
N LEU A 132 10.98 -6.08 7.54
CA LEU A 132 10.97 -6.95 8.69
C LEU A 132 12.40 -7.18 9.15
N TRP A 133 12.72 -6.72 10.35
CA TRP A 133 14.05 -6.71 10.93
C TRP A 133 14.16 -7.73 12.04
N ASP A 134 15.28 -8.45 12.08
CA ASP A 134 15.66 -9.31 13.19
C ASP A 134 16.58 -8.56 14.14
N CYS A 135 16.11 -8.33 15.37
CA CYS A 135 16.85 -7.61 16.39
C CYS A 135 18.05 -8.41 16.92
N GLU A 136 18.05 -9.75 16.83
CA GLU A 136 19.15 -10.58 17.30
C GLU A 136 20.32 -10.60 16.31
N THR A 137 20.04 -10.84 15.04
CA THR A 137 21.08 -10.88 14.00
C THR A 137 21.40 -9.52 13.41
N GLN A 138 20.65 -8.48 13.78
CA GLN A 138 20.75 -7.12 13.26
C GLN A 138 20.73 -7.09 11.72
N SER A 139 19.74 -7.75 11.13
CA SER A 139 19.61 -7.85 9.67
C SER A 139 18.16 -7.75 9.21
N ILE A 140 17.98 -7.42 7.92
CA ILE A 140 16.67 -7.44 7.28
C ILE A 140 16.34 -8.88 6.92
N VAL A 141 15.26 -9.39 7.51
CA VAL A 141 14.67 -10.68 7.16
C VAL A 141 14.05 -10.59 5.78
N ASN A 142 13.13 -9.63 5.58
CA ASN A 142 12.31 -9.55 4.38
C ASN A 142 11.81 -8.12 4.15
N ASN A 143 11.73 -7.66 2.90
CA ASN A 143 11.12 -6.37 2.55
C ASN A 143 9.98 -6.48 1.50
N GLU A 144 9.50 -7.69 1.25
CA GLU A 144 8.35 -7.99 0.41
C GLU A 144 7.06 -8.08 1.23
N SER A 145 6.21 -7.06 1.13
CA SER A 145 4.96 -6.97 1.92
C SER A 145 4.06 -8.19 1.79
N SER A 146 4.03 -8.83 0.62
CA SER A 146 3.15 -9.96 0.33
C SER A 146 3.57 -11.23 1.07
N GLU A 147 4.87 -11.42 1.30
CA GLU A 147 5.45 -12.52 2.09
C GLU A 147 5.38 -12.23 3.59
N ILE A 148 5.68 -10.98 3.99
CA ILE A 148 5.64 -10.57 5.40
C ILE A 148 4.26 -10.82 6.00
N ILE A 149 3.17 -10.52 5.31
CA ILE A 149 1.83 -10.78 5.85
C ILE A 149 1.50 -12.27 6.00
N VAL A 150 2.09 -13.14 5.17
CA VAL A 150 1.94 -14.60 5.32
C VAL A 150 2.71 -15.06 6.56
N MET A 151 3.95 -14.58 6.73
CA MET A 151 4.74 -14.86 7.94
C MET A 151 4.06 -14.37 9.22
N LEU A 152 3.50 -13.16 9.22
CA LEU A 152 2.73 -12.64 10.35
C LEU A 152 1.48 -13.49 10.63
N ASN A 153 0.82 -14.01 9.61
CA ASN A 153 -0.34 -14.88 9.78
C ASN A 153 0.02 -16.23 10.42
N GLU A 154 1.11 -16.85 9.96
CA GLU A 154 1.40 -18.26 10.25
C GLU A 154 2.41 -18.48 11.39
N GLN A 155 3.49 -17.70 11.41
CA GLN A 155 4.69 -18.02 12.19
C GLN A 155 4.61 -17.57 13.65
N PHE A 156 3.65 -16.70 13.99
CA PHE A 156 3.51 -16.15 15.34
C PHE A 156 2.25 -16.64 16.07
N ASN A 157 1.61 -17.71 15.59
CA ASN A 157 0.36 -18.22 16.16
C ASN A 157 0.45 -18.56 17.65
N GLU A 158 1.62 -19.00 18.13
CA GLU A 158 1.87 -19.29 19.55
C GLU A 158 1.65 -18.07 20.46
N TRP A 159 1.95 -16.85 19.96
CA TRP A 159 1.87 -15.61 20.75
C TRP A 159 0.78 -14.66 20.28
N ALA A 160 0.01 -15.04 19.25
CA ALA A 160 -1.07 -14.24 18.71
C ALA A 160 -2.27 -14.19 19.66
N LYS A 161 -2.80 -12.99 19.96
CA LYS A 161 -4.05 -12.84 20.73
C LYS A 161 -5.24 -13.52 20.03
N TYR A 162 -5.22 -13.56 18.70
CA TYR A 162 -6.22 -14.22 17.87
C TYR A 162 -5.57 -15.38 17.09
N SER A 163 -5.04 -16.37 17.82
CA SER A 163 -4.36 -17.56 17.28
C SER A 163 -5.23 -18.32 16.27
N ASP A 164 -6.52 -18.48 16.58
CA ASP A 164 -7.47 -19.27 15.78
C ASP A 164 -7.90 -18.57 14.47
N ARG A 165 -7.54 -17.29 14.30
CA ARG A 165 -7.84 -16.54 13.08
C ARG A 165 -6.78 -16.86 12.02
N ASP A 166 -7.12 -17.72 11.07
CA ASP A 166 -6.32 -17.96 9.88
C ASP A 166 -6.78 -17.06 8.73
N LEU A 167 -5.94 -16.11 8.34
CA LEU A 167 -6.18 -15.20 7.22
C LEU A 167 -5.74 -15.80 5.87
N TYR A 168 -5.10 -16.97 5.87
CA TYR A 168 -4.59 -17.64 4.67
C TYR A 168 -4.83 -19.16 4.70
N PRO A 169 -6.09 -19.60 4.88
CA PRO A 169 -6.44 -21.00 5.04
C PRO A 169 -6.18 -21.81 3.78
N GLU A 170 -5.64 -23.02 3.95
CA GLU A 170 -5.23 -23.92 2.86
C GLU A 170 -6.31 -24.10 1.79
N SER A 171 -7.56 -24.33 2.22
CA SER A 171 -8.72 -24.51 1.34
C SER A 171 -9.03 -23.35 0.39
N LEU A 172 -8.56 -22.13 0.69
CA LEU A 172 -8.81 -20.94 -0.11
C LEU A 172 -7.56 -20.41 -0.82
N ARG A 173 -6.37 -21.03 -0.62
CA ARG A 173 -5.10 -20.49 -1.13
C ARG A 173 -5.06 -20.41 -2.64
N GLU A 174 -5.48 -21.46 -3.34
CA GLU A 174 -5.40 -21.51 -4.80
C GLU A 174 -6.28 -20.43 -5.47
N GLU A 175 -7.51 -20.26 -5.00
CA GLU A 175 -8.39 -19.19 -5.47
C GLU A 175 -7.87 -17.81 -5.06
N GLY A 176 -7.41 -17.69 -3.81
CA GLY A 176 -6.84 -16.47 -3.26
C GLY A 176 -5.62 -15.98 -4.04
N ASP A 177 -4.71 -16.87 -4.41
CA ASP A 177 -3.49 -16.53 -5.16
C ASP A 177 -3.80 -16.03 -6.57
N ARG A 178 -4.72 -16.70 -7.27
CA ARG A 178 -5.21 -16.20 -8.58
C ARG A 178 -5.83 -14.82 -8.46
N LEU A 179 -6.68 -14.61 -7.45
CA LEU A 179 -7.35 -13.33 -7.25
C LEU A 179 -6.35 -12.24 -6.83
N ASN A 180 -5.37 -12.58 -6.01
CA ASN A 180 -4.31 -11.68 -5.57
C ASN A 180 -3.41 -11.24 -6.72
N ASP A 181 -3.05 -12.12 -7.67
CA ASP A 181 -2.30 -11.74 -8.87
C ASP A 181 -3.07 -10.68 -9.69
N LEU A 182 -4.36 -10.93 -9.93
CA LEU A 182 -5.22 -10.00 -10.65
C LEU A 182 -5.30 -8.64 -9.93
N ILE A 183 -5.63 -8.65 -8.63
CA ILE A 183 -5.74 -7.44 -7.80
C ILE A 183 -4.41 -6.70 -7.73
N TYR A 184 -3.28 -7.40 -7.61
CA TYR A 184 -1.98 -6.76 -7.58
C TYR A 184 -1.69 -6.03 -8.90
N ARG A 185 -1.81 -6.73 -10.04
CA ARG A 185 -1.44 -6.17 -11.36
C ARG A 185 -2.35 -5.01 -11.78
N THR A 186 -3.65 -5.14 -11.54
CA THR A 186 -4.65 -4.22 -12.09
C THR A 186 -5.18 -3.21 -11.08
N VAL A 187 -5.11 -3.47 -9.78
CA VAL A 187 -5.63 -2.55 -8.74
C VAL A 187 -4.50 -1.97 -7.90
N ASN A 188 -3.78 -2.79 -7.13
CA ASN A 188 -2.77 -2.29 -6.19
C ASN A 188 -1.62 -1.59 -6.90
N ASN A 189 -1.08 -2.20 -7.95
CA ASN A 189 -0.09 -1.57 -8.81
C ASN A 189 -0.75 -0.78 -9.95
N GLY A 190 -1.99 -1.10 -10.32
CA GLY A 190 -2.72 -0.42 -11.39
C GLY A 190 -2.93 1.06 -11.14
N VAL A 191 -3.28 1.47 -9.92
CA VAL A 191 -3.38 2.91 -9.59
C VAL A 191 -2.04 3.64 -9.76
N TYR A 192 -0.91 2.99 -9.45
CA TYR A 192 0.41 3.55 -9.68
C TYR A 192 0.76 3.58 -11.18
N ARG A 193 0.36 2.55 -11.94
CA ARG A 193 0.49 2.55 -13.41
C ARG A 193 -0.28 3.71 -14.05
N CYS A 194 -1.46 4.05 -13.52
CA CYS A 194 -2.21 5.24 -13.95
C CYS A 194 -1.47 6.53 -13.59
N GLY A 195 -1.15 6.71 -12.31
CA GLY A 195 -0.58 7.95 -11.79
C GLY A 195 0.82 8.27 -12.30
N PHE A 196 1.60 7.25 -12.65
CA PHE A 196 2.97 7.38 -13.15
C PHE A 196 3.12 7.14 -14.65
N ALA A 197 2.02 6.94 -15.40
CA ALA A 197 2.09 6.84 -16.84
C ALA A 197 2.71 8.10 -17.45
N THR A 198 3.64 7.92 -18.39
CA THR A 198 4.29 9.03 -19.10
C THR A 198 3.78 9.21 -20.53
N SER A 199 2.81 8.40 -20.95
CA SER A 199 2.09 8.48 -22.22
C SER A 199 0.58 8.29 -22.02
N GLN A 200 -0.22 8.83 -22.94
CA GLN A 200 -1.67 8.66 -22.92
C GLN A 200 -2.07 7.18 -23.09
N VAL A 201 -1.39 6.45 -23.98
CA VAL A 201 -1.68 5.04 -24.25
C VAL A 201 -1.44 4.16 -23.02
N ALA A 202 -0.33 4.38 -22.30
CA ALA A 202 -0.03 3.65 -21.08
C ALA A 202 -1.06 3.94 -19.97
N TYR A 203 -1.49 5.21 -19.86
CA TYR A 203 -2.55 5.60 -18.95
C TYR A 203 -3.89 4.95 -19.31
N ASP A 204 -4.33 5.05 -20.57
CA ASP A 204 -5.61 4.52 -21.05
C ASP A 204 -5.70 3.01 -20.82
N GLN A 205 -4.62 2.27 -21.08
CA GLN A 205 -4.56 0.84 -20.78
C GLN A 205 -4.68 0.57 -19.27
N ALA A 206 -3.86 1.23 -18.46
CA ALA A 206 -3.82 0.99 -17.02
C ALA A 206 -5.15 1.33 -16.33
N VAL A 207 -5.77 2.45 -16.72
CA VAL A 207 -7.03 2.92 -16.12
C VAL A 207 -8.19 2.03 -16.56
N THR A 208 -8.18 1.52 -17.81
CA THR A 208 -9.19 0.56 -18.29
C THR A 208 -9.11 -0.74 -17.48
N GLU A 209 -7.92 -1.36 -17.40
CA GLU A 209 -7.72 -2.60 -16.64
C GLU A 209 -8.09 -2.44 -15.15
N LEU A 210 -7.74 -1.30 -14.54
CA LEU A 210 -8.08 -0.99 -13.16
C LEU A 210 -9.59 -1.04 -12.94
N PHE A 211 -10.33 -0.36 -13.82
CA PHE A 211 -11.75 -0.19 -13.67
C PHE A 211 -12.56 -1.43 -14.07
N GLU A 212 -12.09 -2.21 -15.05
CA GLU A 212 -12.64 -3.54 -15.34
C GLU A 212 -12.53 -4.46 -14.12
N THR A 213 -11.39 -4.46 -13.43
CA THR A 213 -11.23 -5.26 -12.21
C THR A 213 -12.08 -4.72 -11.06
N LEU A 214 -12.18 -3.40 -10.86
CA LEU A 214 -13.05 -2.84 -9.82
C LEU A 214 -14.53 -3.22 -10.05
N ASP A 215 -15.01 -3.18 -11.31
CA ASP A 215 -16.38 -3.59 -11.66
C ASP A 215 -16.59 -5.09 -11.39
N PHE A 216 -15.61 -5.93 -11.73
CA PHE A 216 -15.61 -7.36 -11.40
C PHE A 216 -15.68 -7.61 -9.89
N LEU A 217 -14.85 -6.92 -9.10
CA LEU A 217 -14.79 -7.06 -7.65
C LEU A 217 -16.09 -6.57 -6.99
N ASP A 218 -16.67 -5.46 -7.47
CA ASP A 218 -17.94 -4.95 -6.97
C ASP A 218 -19.07 -5.96 -7.18
N LYS A 219 -19.17 -6.54 -8.38
CA LYS A 219 -20.14 -7.60 -8.66
C LYS A 219 -19.91 -8.82 -7.77
N ARG A 220 -18.65 -9.25 -7.60
CA ARG A 220 -18.28 -10.40 -6.76
C ARG A 220 -18.62 -10.21 -5.28
N LEU A 221 -18.60 -8.97 -4.79
CA LEU A 221 -18.94 -8.61 -3.41
C LEU A 221 -20.45 -8.43 -3.18
N GLY A 222 -21.28 -8.64 -4.19
CA GLY A 222 -22.74 -8.52 -4.10
C GLY A 222 -23.42 -9.66 -3.35
N ASP A 223 -22.83 -10.86 -3.37
CA ASP A 223 -23.35 -12.08 -2.75
C ASP A 223 -22.40 -12.68 -1.70
N ARG A 224 -21.24 -12.05 -1.46
CA ARG A 224 -20.22 -12.50 -0.50
C ARG A 224 -19.80 -11.34 0.37
N ARG A 225 -19.60 -11.58 1.67
CA ARG A 225 -19.14 -10.53 2.59
C ARG A 225 -17.72 -10.05 2.25
N TYR A 226 -16.81 -10.99 1.99
CA TYR A 226 -15.39 -10.81 1.66
C TYR A 226 -15.05 -11.47 0.32
N LEU A 227 -13.85 -11.21 -0.20
CA LEU A 227 -13.43 -11.63 -1.53
C LEU A 227 -13.48 -13.15 -1.76
N LEU A 228 -13.23 -13.95 -0.73
CA LEU A 228 -13.22 -15.42 -0.81
C LEU A 228 -14.37 -16.06 -0.02
N GLY A 229 -15.44 -15.30 0.28
CA GLY A 229 -16.64 -15.81 0.96
C GLY A 229 -16.98 -15.03 2.22
N LYS A 230 -17.20 -15.74 3.34
CA LYS A 230 -17.71 -15.15 4.60
C LYS A 230 -16.63 -14.75 5.60
N THR A 231 -15.39 -15.19 5.42
CA THR A 231 -14.26 -14.91 6.31
C THR A 231 -13.27 -13.95 5.66
N LEU A 232 -12.75 -13.03 6.46
CA LEU A 232 -11.72 -12.08 6.03
C LEU A 232 -10.39 -12.80 5.83
N THR A 233 -9.71 -12.54 4.71
CA THR A 233 -8.44 -13.17 4.33
C THR A 233 -7.36 -12.13 4.02
N LEU A 234 -6.12 -12.58 3.78
CA LEU A 234 -5.04 -11.72 3.30
C LEU A 234 -5.34 -11.11 1.93
N CYS A 235 -6.24 -11.71 1.13
CA CYS A 235 -6.70 -11.10 -0.12
C CYS A 235 -7.46 -9.80 0.15
N ASP A 236 -8.31 -9.80 1.18
CA ASP A 236 -9.07 -8.63 1.58
C ASP A 236 -8.16 -7.53 2.12
N VAL A 237 -7.15 -7.90 2.92
CA VAL A 237 -6.11 -6.98 3.41
C VAL A 237 -5.38 -6.32 2.23
N ARG A 238 -4.98 -7.10 1.22
CA ARG A 238 -4.27 -6.59 0.04
C ARG A 238 -5.11 -5.58 -0.75
N LEU A 239 -6.42 -5.81 -0.90
CA LEU A 239 -7.33 -4.90 -1.58
C LEU A 239 -7.65 -3.65 -0.74
N PHE A 240 -7.95 -3.85 0.55
CA PHE A 240 -8.35 -2.80 1.49
C PHE A 240 -7.37 -1.64 1.53
N THR A 241 -6.06 -1.91 1.56
CA THR A 241 -5.05 -0.85 1.67
C THR A 241 -5.00 0.07 0.45
N THR A 242 -5.45 -0.40 -0.72
CA THR A 242 -5.65 0.43 -1.91
C THR A 242 -7.00 1.16 -1.85
N LEU A 243 -8.10 0.48 -1.51
CA LEU A 243 -9.43 1.09 -1.49
C LEU A 243 -9.53 2.27 -0.52
N ILE A 244 -8.94 2.15 0.68
CA ILE A 244 -8.96 3.21 1.70
C ILE A 244 -8.24 4.50 1.24
N ARG A 245 -7.37 4.39 0.24
CA ARG A 245 -6.63 5.52 -0.36
C ARG A 245 -7.24 6.02 -1.66
N PHE A 246 -8.18 5.27 -2.24
CA PHE A 246 -8.62 5.50 -3.61
C PHE A 246 -9.28 6.86 -3.78
N ASP A 247 -10.37 7.13 -3.07
CA ASP A 247 -11.08 8.40 -3.20
C ASP A 247 -10.29 9.59 -2.60
N LEU A 248 -9.43 9.31 -1.61
CA LEU A 248 -8.60 10.33 -0.94
C LEU A 248 -7.46 10.82 -1.82
N VAL A 249 -6.88 9.92 -2.62
CA VAL A 249 -5.62 10.16 -3.34
C VAL A 249 -5.75 9.75 -4.79
N TYR A 250 -5.97 8.46 -5.07
CA TYR A 250 -5.77 7.91 -6.42
C TYR A 250 -6.77 8.46 -7.44
N HIS A 251 -8.00 8.71 -7.02
CA HIS A 251 -9.03 9.31 -7.87
C HIS A 251 -8.58 10.66 -8.44
N GLY A 252 -8.04 11.55 -7.60
CA GLY A 252 -7.56 12.87 -8.03
C GLY A 252 -6.13 12.84 -8.55
N LEU A 253 -5.17 12.53 -7.67
CA LEU A 253 -3.74 12.64 -7.95
C LEU A 253 -3.28 11.69 -9.07
N PHE A 254 -3.79 10.45 -9.09
CA PHE A 254 -3.43 9.45 -10.10
C PHE A 254 -4.40 9.39 -11.27
N LYS A 255 -5.40 10.27 -11.29
CA LYS A 255 -6.44 10.36 -12.32
C LYS A 255 -7.26 9.08 -12.47
N CYS A 256 -7.43 8.28 -11.40
CA CYS A 256 -8.31 7.12 -11.44
C CYS A 256 -9.78 7.57 -11.26
N ASP A 257 -10.33 8.32 -12.21
CA ASP A 257 -11.48 9.21 -11.99
C ASP A 257 -12.80 8.80 -12.67
N ARG A 258 -12.89 7.57 -13.23
CA ARG A 258 -14.15 7.07 -13.82
C ARG A 258 -15.26 6.94 -12.77
N HIS A 259 -14.93 6.37 -11.60
CA HIS A 259 -15.82 6.24 -10.45
C HIS A 259 -15.02 6.33 -9.15
N ARG A 260 -15.65 6.85 -8.09
CA ARG A 260 -15.12 6.73 -6.73
C ARG A 260 -15.54 5.38 -6.14
N ILE A 261 -14.82 4.87 -5.14
CA ILE A 261 -15.20 3.68 -4.38
C ILE A 261 -16.57 3.86 -3.73
N ARG A 262 -16.90 5.07 -3.25
CA ARG A 262 -18.24 5.39 -2.71
C ARG A 262 -19.39 5.29 -3.71
N ASP A 263 -19.10 5.31 -5.02
CA ASP A 263 -20.11 5.22 -6.07
C ASP A 263 -20.46 3.76 -6.42
N TYR A 264 -19.67 2.80 -5.94
CA TYR A 264 -19.88 1.37 -6.12
C TYR A 264 -20.83 0.78 -5.06
N ALA A 265 -21.73 -0.11 -5.50
CA ALA A 265 -22.79 -0.65 -4.66
C ALA A 265 -22.25 -1.50 -3.49
N ASN A 266 -21.23 -2.31 -3.74
CA ASN A 266 -20.71 -3.28 -2.77
C ASN A 266 -19.32 -2.90 -2.23
N LEU A 267 -18.43 -2.35 -3.07
CA LEU A 267 -17.08 -1.95 -2.65
C LEU A 267 -17.09 -0.90 -1.53
N TRP A 268 -18.05 0.03 -1.53
CA TRP A 268 -18.16 1.03 -0.48
C TRP A 268 -18.53 0.42 0.88
N GLY A 269 -19.54 -0.46 0.88
CA GLY A 269 -19.90 -1.22 2.07
C GLY A 269 -18.75 -2.11 2.54
N TYR A 270 -18.06 -2.78 1.62
CA TYR A 270 -16.93 -3.66 1.89
C TYR A 270 -15.76 -2.91 2.54
N LEU A 271 -15.40 -1.74 2.01
CA LEU A 271 -14.37 -0.87 2.58
C LEU A 271 -14.70 -0.48 4.02
N ARG A 272 -15.96 -0.09 4.28
CA ARG A 272 -16.43 0.29 5.62
C ARG A 272 -16.46 -0.89 6.59
N ASP A 273 -16.87 -2.08 6.15
CA ASP A 273 -16.87 -3.30 6.97
C ASP A 273 -15.46 -3.60 7.50
N ILE A 274 -14.44 -3.53 6.64
CA ILE A 274 -13.04 -3.75 7.05
C ILE A 274 -12.52 -2.60 7.92
N TYR A 275 -12.81 -1.35 7.56
CA TYR A 275 -12.38 -0.18 8.33
C TYR A 275 -12.90 -0.19 9.77
N GLN A 276 -14.12 -0.70 9.97
CA GLN A 276 -14.79 -0.78 11.27
C GLN A 276 -14.40 -2.02 12.10
N GLN A 277 -13.57 -2.92 11.56
CA GLN A 277 -13.02 -4.02 12.36
C GLN A 277 -12.21 -3.47 13.55
N PRO A 278 -12.24 -4.14 14.72
CA PRO A 278 -11.51 -3.67 15.89
C PRO A 278 -10.03 -3.39 15.60
N GLY A 279 -9.58 -2.17 15.89
CA GLY A 279 -8.19 -1.73 15.72
C GLY A 279 -7.81 -1.22 14.33
N ILE A 280 -8.56 -1.52 13.27
CA ILE A 280 -8.16 -1.15 11.88
C ILE A 280 -8.18 0.35 11.63
N LYS A 281 -9.15 1.08 12.19
CA LYS A 281 -9.17 2.55 12.11
C LYS A 281 -7.85 3.18 12.56
N ALA A 282 -7.19 2.63 13.59
CA ALA A 282 -5.94 3.17 14.12
C ALA A 282 -4.75 3.01 13.16
N THR A 283 -4.83 2.10 12.19
CA THR A 283 -3.79 1.93 11.15
C THR A 283 -3.97 2.88 9.97
N CYS A 284 -5.05 3.69 9.96
CA CYS A 284 -5.47 4.51 8.83
C CYS A 284 -5.39 6.02 9.13
N PRO A 285 -4.20 6.64 9.22
CA PRO A 285 -4.07 8.08 9.43
C PRO A 285 -4.39 8.83 8.11
N LEU A 286 -5.68 9.03 7.83
CA LEU A 286 -6.19 9.49 6.53
C LEU A 286 -5.66 10.88 6.15
N ASP A 287 -5.56 11.80 7.11
CA ASP A 287 -5.03 13.14 6.86
C ASP A 287 -3.53 13.10 6.51
N THR A 288 -2.75 12.30 7.24
CA THR A 288 -1.32 12.08 6.95
C THR A 288 -1.12 11.43 5.59
N ILE A 289 -1.92 10.41 5.25
CA ILE A 289 -1.93 9.79 3.92
C ILE A 289 -2.14 10.86 2.84
N LYS A 290 -3.21 11.65 2.97
CA LYS A 290 -3.54 12.69 1.99
C LYS A 290 -2.42 13.71 1.89
N GLN A 291 -1.91 14.19 3.02
CA GLN A 291 -0.83 15.17 3.07
C GLN A 291 0.42 14.66 2.34
N GLU A 292 0.95 13.50 2.72
CA GLU A 292 2.21 12.99 2.14
C GLU A 292 2.09 12.66 0.65
N TYR A 293 0.97 12.11 0.18
CA TYR A 293 0.83 11.83 -1.25
C TYR A 293 0.82 13.11 -2.10
N TYR A 294 0.09 14.15 -1.66
CA TYR A 294 -0.02 15.40 -2.41
C TYR A 294 1.22 16.31 -2.22
N SER A 295 2.00 16.16 -1.14
CA SER A 295 3.22 16.95 -0.92
C SER A 295 4.49 16.29 -1.44
N SER A 296 4.61 14.96 -1.35
CA SER A 296 5.89 14.25 -1.55
C SER A 296 6.05 13.68 -2.96
N LEU A 297 4.98 13.50 -3.73
CA LEU A 297 5.03 12.97 -5.09
C LEU A 297 5.25 14.06 -6.14
N PHE A 298 6.26 14.91 -5.96
CA PHE A 298 6.72 15.81 -7.02
C PHE A 298 7.41 14.97 -8.12
N PRO A 299 7.04 15.12 -9.42
CA PRO A 299 6.34 16.25 -10.03
C PRO A 299 4.84 16.05 -10.33
N LEU A 300 4.16 15.06 -9.74
CA LEU A 300 2.72 14.81 -10.01
C LEU A 300 1.81 15.94 -9.51
N ASN A 301 2.12 16.53 -8.34
CA ASN A 301 1.43 17.70 -7.82
C ASN A 301 2.41 18.85 -7.54
N PRO A 302 2.78 19.63 -8.56
CA PRO A 302 3.78 20.69 -8.42
C PRO A 302 3.38 21.80 -7.47
N SER A 303 2.07 22.04 -7.33
CA SER A 303 1.55 23.10 -6.47
C SER A 303 1.66 22.77 -4.98
N GLY A 304 1.79 21.48 -4.63
CA GLY A 304 1.68 21.00 -3.25
C GLY A 304 0.29 21.23 -2.62
N ILE A 305 -0.70 21.70 -3.38
CA ILE A 305 -2.06 21.93 -2.88
C ILE A 305 -2.69 20.58 -2.55
N ILE A 306 -3.21 20.49 -1.33
CA ILE A 306 -3.87 19.30 -0.81
C ILE A 306 -5.39 19.56 -0.91
N PRO A 307 -6.17 18.74 -1.64
CA PRO A 307 -7.61 18.92 -1.70
C PRO A 307 -8.26 18.64 -0.35
N LEU A 308 -9.39 19.30 -0.07
CA LEU A 308 -10.17 19.07 1.16
C LEU A 308 -10.52 17.58 1.32
N GLY A 309 -10.95 16.94 0.23
CA GLY A 309 -11.23 15.50 0.20
C GLY A 309 -12.53 15.13 0.91
N ILE A 310 -12.61 13.88 1.32
CA ILE A 310 -13.79 13.25 1.92
C ILE A 310 -13.79 13.40 3.45
N ASP A 311 -14.98 13.55 4.04
CA ASP A 311 -15.15 13.44 5.48
C ASP A 311 -14.95 11.97 5.93
N SER A 312 -13.95 11.75 6.77
CA SER A 312 -13.66 10.44 7.36
C SER A 312 -14.82 9.87 8.19
N ALA A 313 -15.78 10.69 8.63
CA ALA A 313 -16.99 10.25 9.32
C ALA A 313 -17.86 9.32 8.45
N ASP A 314 -17.83 9.48 7.12
CA ASP A 314 -18.56 8.61 6.18
C ASP A 314 -18.16 7.14 6.31
N LEU A 315 -16.90 6.87 6.69
CA LEU A 315 -16.38 5.51 6.85
C LEU A 315 -16.95 4.79 8.08
N MET A 316 -17.52 5.54 9.03
CA MET A 316 -18.15 4.99 10.25
C MET A 316 -19.66 4.76 10.10
N GLN A 317 -20.25 5.10 8.95
CA GLN A 317 -21.66 4.79 8.70
C GLN A 317 -21.91 3.27 8.64
N PRO A 318 -23.10 2.78 9.03
CA PRO A 318 -23.44 1.37 8.92
C PRO A 318 -23.25 0.84 7.49
N HIS A 319 -22.60 -0.31 7.36
CA HIS A 319 -22.29 -0.91 6.07
C HIS A 319 -23.29 -1.99 5.62
N GLN A 320 -24.12 -2.54 6.52
CA GLN A 320 -25.15 -3.55 6.23
C GLN A 320 -24.62 -4.83 5.55
N ARG A 321 -23.37 -5.22 5.82
CA ARG A 321 -22.74 -6.44 5.24
C ARG A 321 -22.67 -7.61 6.21
N GLN A 322 -23.13 -7.42 7.44
CA GLN A 322 -23.18 -8.47 8.46
C GLN A 322 -24.04 -9.65 8.00
N ASP A 323 -25.14 -9.39 7.29
CA ASP A 323 -26.09 -10.42 6.86
C ASP A 323 -25.52 -11.36 5.78
N LEU A 324 -24.56 -10.87 4.99
CA LEU A 324 -23.79 -11.67 4.03
C LEU A 324 -22.83 -12.66 4.70
N ALA A 325 -22.63 -12.59 6.02
CA ALA A 325 -21.86 -13.60 6.76
C ALA A 325 -22.69 -14.86 7.06
N THR A 326 -24.01 -14.78 6.96
CA THR A 326 -24.96 -15.86 7.30
C THR A 326 -25.56 -16.56 6.08
N THR A 327 -25.39 -15.98 4.90
CA THR A 327 -25.95 -16.50 3.65
C THR A 327 -24.81 -17.05 2.79
N LEU A 328 -24.82 -18.39 2.62
CA LEU A 328 -23.95 -19.31 1.84
C LEU A 328 -23.22 -20.36 2.69
#